data_AF-A0A354LZN6-F1
#
_entry.id   AF-A0A354LZN6-F1
#
_cell.length_a   1.000
_cell.length_b   1.000
_cell.length_c   1.000
_cell.angle_alpha   90.00
_cell.angle_beta   90.00
_cell.angle_gamma   90.00
#
_symmetry.space_group_name_H-M   'P 1'
#
loop_
_entity.id
_entity.type
_entity.pdbx_description
1 polymer ?
#
loop_
_entity_poly.entity_id
_entity_poly.type
_entity_poly.pdbx_seq_one_letter_code
_entity_poly.pdbx_strand_id
1 'polypeptide(L)'
;MKQLITFRPYSKIFSCLFISTCLLTSFTVHAQKANKIFELLQEKKISKAVEKRNKVYTTDSKSDLILVDICDCVLFNTPEYKGYDPYRAYALLNTTITHQQDKDVKKFLTKHKTSFAIIKKQIEENILNDAKKDNTEAAFARAIEACNECFYLQEAKQLQEDIAYNNAIEKADIDSYKYFLTHYPESERVPEITRLADKIIFSKLDNTIEAYSAFIQQYPQSELVPEAQNRIYQLAYKYATEQNTKEAYVNLLQRYPTHPQKDEITKIIEDIDYNHFINGMSLYAYNKFIADHPNSPYIEKLNEKMALINKSQFHTEAEGLKGYVKTTFEKVETKNTNGKTATSNIRNTYNELGQLTLHEQTSGSSTQGKQYYYHPDNTLSSVVTAKGNEKYIYKGSLLQKITFVNTKKRETTQSTFKYDANNRLIERTDFVTGVKGGIKTQYTYNANDSLVSTKIFKANLPKNTTTATFSNNKKQNETNINGRFKTVHTYTYNDKGDLSKDSINTNGKSSEITYEYTYDTQGNWTTRTQYNDGKVKEMIQRDIEYYSYK
;
A
#
# COMPACT_ATOMS: atom_id res chain seq x y z
N MET A 1 38.26 -133.57 -35.00
CA MET A 1 39.74 -133.45 -35.03
C MET A 1 40.09 -132.19 -35.83
N LYS A 2 41.37 -131.78 -35.90
CA LYS A 2 41.88 -130.57 -36.61
C LYS A 2 41.19 -130.22 -37.95
N GLN A 3 41.05 -128.90 -38.20
CA GLN A 3 41.00 -128.23 -39.52
C GLN A 3 39.80 -128.53 -40.48
N LEU A 4 39.87 -127.95 -41.70
CA LEU A 4 38.95 -127.99 -42.88
C LEU A 4 37.96 -126.79 -42.92
N ILE A 5 37.49 -126.22 -44.06
CA ILE A 5 37.57 -126.53 -45.52
C ILE A 5 37.25 -125.24 -46.37
N THR A 6 37.92 -124.90 -47.50
CA THR A 6 37.55 -124.93 -48.96
C THR A 6 36.13 -124.42 -49.41
N PHE A 7 35.82 -123.79 -50.57
CA PHE A 7 36.57 -123.41 -51.81
C PHE A 7 35.87 -122.29 -52.69
N ARG A 8 36.14 -122.25 -54.02
CA ARG A 8 35.56 -121.43 -55.15
C ARG A 8 34.44 -122.23 -55.94
N PRO A 9 33.81 -121.87 -57.12
CA PRO A 9 34.21 -120.96 -58.25
C PRO A 9 33.13 -120.26 -59.19
N TYR A 10 33.61 -119.63 -60.30
CA TYR A 10 33.02 -119.34 -61.66
C TYR A 10 32.22 -118.06 -62.08
N SER A 11 32.85 -117.31 -63.03
CA SER A 11 32.47 -116.66 -64.33
C SER A 11 31.16 -115.86 -64.68
N LYS A 12 31.43 -114.79 -65.48
CA LYS A 12 30.74 -114.30 -66.74
C LYS A 12 29.59 -113.24 -66.73
N ILE A 13 29.79 -112.21 -67.59
CA ILE A 13 28.88 -111.63 -68.63
C ILE A 13 28.16 -110.24 -68.47
N PHE A 14 28.26 -109.45 -69.56
CA PHE A 14 27.48 -108.31 -70.12
C PHE A 14 27.43 -106.89 -69.46
N SER A 15 26.88 -105.94 -70.25
CA SER A 15 27.29 -104.53 -70.35
C SER A 15 26.13 -103.51 -70.35
N CYS A 16 26.49 -102.22 -70.25
CA CYS A 16 25.75 -100.99 -70.64
C CYS A 16 24.82 -100.28 -69.64
N LEU A 17 25.12 -98.98 -69.47
CA LEU A 17 24.25 -97.79 -69.25
C LEU A 17 22.97 -97.91 -68.40
N PHE A 18 22.90 -97.15 -67.29
CA PHE A 18 22.28 -95.80 -67.30
C PHE A 18 22.67 -94.95 -66.08
N ILE A 19 22.37 -93.64 -66.15
CA ILE A 19 22.82 -92.59 -65.21
C ILE A 19 21.65 -92.11 -64.31
N SER A 20 22.00 -91.57 -63.13
CA SER A 20 21.18 -90.68 -62.28
C SER A 20 20.12 -91.31 -61.36
N THR A 21 20.38 -91.30 -60.05
CA THR A 21 19.69 -90.40 -59.08
C THR A 21 19.95 -90.85 -57.63
N CYS A 22 21.04 -90.37 -57.01
CA CYS A 22 21.30 -90.52 -55.57
C CYS A 22 21.91 -89.24 -54.99
N LEU A 23 21.13 -88.16 -55.04
CA LEU A 23 21.39 -86.89 -54.36
C LEU A 23 20.07 -86.48 -53.71
N LEU A 24 19.92 -86.73 -52.38
CA LEU A 24 18.95 -86.10 -51.45
C LEU A 24 18.84 -86.86 -50.11
N THR A 25 19.84 -86.80 -49.22
CA THR A 25 19.68 -87.15 -47.77
C THR A 25 20.77 -86.49 -46.88
N SER A 26 20.98 -85.17 -47.02
CA SER A 26 22.01 -84.45 -46.24
C SER A 26 21.56 -83.10 -45.65
N PHE A 27 20.24 -82.84 -45.54
CA PHE A 27 19.69 -81.53 -45.16
C PHE A 27 18.62 -81.53 -44.05
N THR A 28 18.57 -82.53 -43.16
CA THR A 28 17.55 -82.63 -42.10
C THR A 28 18.05 -82.70 -40.65
N VAL A 29 19.37 -82.80 -40.40
CA VAL A 29 19.90 -83.08 -39.06
C VAL A 29 20.05 -81.83 -38.17
N HIS A 30 20.38 -80.68 -38.77
CA HIS A 30 20.75 -79.44 -38.06
C HIS A 30 19.74 -79.04 -36.95
N ALA A 31 18.50 -78.69 -37.33
CA ALA A 31 17.53 -78.10 -36.40
C ALA A 31 17.07 -79.00 -35.23
N GLN A 32 17.45 -80.29 -35.16
CA GLN A 32 16.89 -81.24 -34.19
C GLN A 32 17.23 -80.90 -32.72
N LYS A 33 18.37 -80.26 -32.46
CA LYS A 33 18.80 -79.86 -31.09
C LYS A 33 17.87 -78.80 -30.50
N ALA A 34 17.77 -77.63 -31.16
CA ALA A 34 16.95 -76.51 -30.69
C ALA A 34 15.47 -76.90 -30.53
N ASN A 35 14.93 -77.66 -31.49
CA ASN A 35 13.56 -78.19 -31.43
C ASN A 35 13.27 -78.94 -30.11
N LYS A 36 14.17 -79.82 -29.67
CA LYS A 36 13.99 -80.58 -28.44
C LYS A 36 14.17 -79.73 -27.18
N ILE A 37 15.03 -78.71 -27.21
CA ILE A 37 15.17 -77.74 -26.12
C ILE A 37 13.86 -76.96 -25.96
N PHE A 38 13.32 -76.40 -27.04
CA PHE A 38 12.09 -75.61 -27.02
C PHE A 38 10.86 -76.43 -26.60
N GLU A 39 10.73 -77.67 -27.09
CA GLU A 39 9.71 -78.62 -26.62
C GLU A 39 9.81 -78.85 -25.10
N LEU A 40 11.01 -79.03 -24.55
CA LEU A 40 11.21 -79.21 -23.10
C LEU A 40 10.89 -77.94 -22.29
N LEU A 41 11.09 -76.74 -22.85
CA LEU A 41 10.66 -75.48 -22.25
C LEU A 41 9.12 -75.36 -22.25
N GLN A 42 8.46 -75.66 -23.37
CA GLN A 42 6.99 -75.69 -23.48
C GLN A 42 6.36 -76.74 -22.54
N GLU A 43 7.02 -77.89 -22.35
CA GLU A 43 6.63 -78.95 -21.41
C GLU A 43 6.98 -78.61 -19.92
N LYS A 44 7.52 -77.42 -19.62
CA LYS A 44 8.04 -77.00 -18.29
C LYS A 44 9.12 -77.92 -17.69
N LYS A 45 9.82 -78.72 -18.50
CA LYS A 45 10.87 -79.67 -18.07
C LYS A 45 12.24 -79.01 -18.02
N ILE A 46 12.35 -77.92 -17.25
CA ILE A 46 13.46 -76.95 -17.33
C ILE A 46 14.84 -77.59 -17.11
N SER A 47 15.00 -78.45 -16.10
CA SER A 47 16.27 -79.15 -15.85
C SER A 47 16.73 -80.00 -17.05
N LYS A 48 15.80 -80.60 -17.80
CA LYS A 48 16.09 -81.37 -19.02
C LYS A 48 16.38 -80.46 -20.21
N ALA A 49 15.71 -79.31 -20.30
CA ALA A 49 16.03 -78.29 -21.30
C ALA A 49 17.46 -77.77 -21.12
N VAL A 50 17.87 -77.46 -19.89
CA VAL A 50 19.23 -77.02 -19.52
C VAL A 50 20.26 -78.11 -19.84
N GLU A 51 20.01 -79.37 -19.46
CA GLU A 51 20.90 -80.49 -19.77
C GLU A 51 21.10 -80.67 -21.30
N LYS A 52 20.04 -80.43 -22.09
CA LYS A 52 20.09 -80.51 -23.55
C LYS A 52 20.79 -79.30 -24.17
N ARG A 53 20.57 -78.10 -23.63
CA ARG A 53 21.22 -76.84 -24.05
C ARG A 53 22.72 -76.87 -23.78
N ASN A 54 23.16 -77.43 -22.65
CA ASN A 54 24.58 -77.62 -22.32
C ASN A 54 25.31 -78.64 -23.22
N LYS A 55 24.61 -79.31 -24.13
CA LYS A 55 25.16 -80.22 -25.15
C LYS A 55 25.15 -79.59 -26.56
N VAL A 56 24.91 -78.29 -26.65
CA VAL A 56 25.17 -77.43 -27.81
C VAL A 56 26.58 -76.85 -27.66
N TYR A 57 27.37 -76.85 -28.73
CA TYR A 57 28.74 -76.37 -28.73
C TYR A 57 28.92 -75.26 -29.77
N THR A 58 29.89 -74.36 -29.58
CA THR A 58 30.16 -73.23 -30.50
C THR A 58 30.61 -73.66 -31.91
N THR A 59 30.88 -74.95 -32.11
CA THR A 59 31.17 -75.57 -33.40
C THR A 59 29.91 -76.05 -34.15
N ASP A 60 28.72 -75.93 -33.55
CA ASP A 60 27.45 -76.19 -34.24
C ASP A 60 27.17 -75.15 -35.33
N SER A 61 26.24 -75.44 -36.26
CA SER A 61 26.03 -74.57 -37.42
C SER A 61 25.47 -73.20 -37.03
N LYS A 62 25.77 -72.15 -37.81
CA LYS A 62 25.28 -70.79 -37.55
C LYS A 62 23.74 -70.72 -37.45
N SER A 63 23.02 -71.52 -38.25
CA SER A 63 21.55 -71.63 -38.18
C SER A 63 21.12 -72.24 -36.84
N ASP A 64 21.77 -73.33 -36.41
CA ASP A 64 21.45 -73.99 -35.14
C ASP A 64 21.76 -73.12 -33.92
N LEU A 65 22.83 -72.31 -33.96
CA LEU A 65 23.16 -71.36 -32.91
C LEU A 65 22.07 -70.28 -32.78
N ILE A 66 21.60 -69.69 -33.89
CA ILE A 66 20.49 -68.71 -33.88
C ILE A 66 19.20 -69.35 -33.31
N LEU A 67 18.89 -70.61 -33.66
CA LEU A 67 17.74 -71.32 -33.08
C LEU A 67 17.92 -71.61 -31.58
N VAL A 68 19.15 -71.82 -31.12
CA VAL A 68 19.46 -71.97 -29.69
C VAL A 68 19.40 -70.63 -28.97
N ASP A 69 19.77 -69.51 -29.59
CA ASP A 69 19.59 -68.17 -29.01
C ASP A 69 18.10 -67.86 -28.75
N ILE A 70 17.19 -68.30 -29.65
CA ILE A 70 15.73 -68.22 -29.42
C ILE A 70 15.30 -69.09 -28.23
N CYS A 71 15.88 -70.29 -28.07
CA CYS A 71 15.64 -71.13 -26.90
C CYS A 71 16.18 -70.48 -25.60
N ASP A 72 17.35 -69.85 -25.68
CA ASP A 72 17.99 -69.18 -24.54
C ASP A 72 17.20 -67.94 -24.13
N CYS A 73 16.62 -67.17 -25.07
CA CYS A 73 15.66 -66.09 -24.76
C CYS A 73 14.51 -66.59 -23.89
N VAL A 74 13.90 -67.74 -24.24
CA VAL A 74 12.81 -68.33 -23.46
C VAL A 74 13.31 -68.92 -22.14
N LEU A 75 14.48 -69.56 -22.12
CA LEU A 75 15.08 -70.16 -20.92
C LEU A 75 15.45 -69.10 -19.87
N PHE A 76 16.15 -68.02 -20.26
CA PHE A 76 16.46 -66.90 -19.37
C PHE A 76 15.19 -66.19 -18.87
N ASN A 77 14.10 -66.22 -19.64
CA ASN A 77 12.79 -65.69 -19.23
C ASN A 77 11.89 -66.70 -18.49
N THR A 78 12.38 -67.89 -18.13
CA THR A 78 11.57 -68.90 -17.41
C THR A 78 11.79 -68.77 -15.90
N PRO A 79 10.79 -68.39 -15.07
CA PRO A 79 11.00 -68.19 -13.63
C PRO A 79 11.47 -69.44 -12.87
N GLU A 80 11.15 -70.64 -13.36
CA GLU A 80 11.62 -71.91 -12.79
C GLU A 80 13.09 -72.23 -13.15
N TYR A 81 13.77 -71.43 -13.96
CA TYR A 81 15.19 -71.58 -14.29
C TYR A 81 16.08 -70.89 -13.24
N LYS A 82 17.10 -71.61 -12.74
CA LYS A 82 18.06 -71.07 -11.75
C LYS A 82 18.81 -69.81 -12.25
N GLY A 83 18.96 -69.65 -13.56
CA GLY A 83 19.56 -68.47 -14.18
C GLY A 83 18.53 -67.49 -14.74
N TYR A 84 17.30 -67.47 -14.21
CA TYR A 84 16.25 -66.54 -14.61
C TYR A 84 16.75 -65.09 -14.54
N ASP A 85 16.68 -64.41 -15.68
CA ASP A 85 17.13 -63.05 -15.90
C ASP A 85 16.41 -62.51 -17.15
N PRO A 86 15.20 -61.94 -16.99
CA PRO A 86 14.41 -61.47 -18.13
C PRO A 86 15.04 -60.24 -18.79
N TYR A 87 15.89 -59.49 -18.09
CA TYR A 87 16.70 -58.40 -18.66
C TYR A 87 17.73 -58.95 -19.65
N ARG A 88 18.44 -60.02 -19.28
CA ARG A 88 19.34 -60.74 -20.19
C ARG A 88 18.58 -61.40 -21.35
N ALA A 89 17.39 -61.94 -21.09
CA ALA A 89 16.52 -62.46 -22.14
C ALA A 89 16.14 -61.36 -23.16
N TYR A 90 15.84 -60.15 -22.70
CA TYR A 90 15.53 -59.00 -23.56
C TYR A 90 16.74 -58.54 -24.38
N ALA A 91 17.91 -58.43 -23.74
CA ALA A 91 19.16 -58.09 -24.43
C ALA A 91 19.51 -59.11 -25.52
N LEU A 92 19.36 -60.41 -25.25
CA LEU A 92 19.57 -61.48 -26.23
C LEU A 92 18.50 -61.47 -27.33
N LEU A 93 17.24 -61.20 -27.00
CA LEU A 93 16.15 -61.06 -27.98
C LEU A 93 16.46 -59.94 -28.98
N ASN A 94 16.95 -58.79 -28.52
CA ASN A 94 17.28 -57.65 -29.38
C ASN A 94 18.39 -57.98 -30.40
N THR A 95 19.33 -58.87 -30.07
CA THR A 95 20.30 -59.37 -31.07
C THR A 95 19.68 -60.44 -31.98
N THR A 96 18.90 -61.37 -31.41
CA THR A 96 18.35 -62.53 -32.13
C THR A 96 17.26 -62.14 -33.14
N ILE A 97 16.44 -61.13 -32.84
CA ILE A 97 15.33 -60.68 -33.69
C ILE A 97 15.81 -60.12 -35.05
N THR A 98 17.06 -59.69 -35.17
CA THR A 98 17.65 -59.28 -36.46
C THR A 98 17.65 -60.42 -37.49
N HIS A 99 17.63 -61.68 -37.03
CA HIS A 99 17.54 -62.87 -37.87
C HIS A 99 16.10 -63.29 -38.23
N GLN A 100 15.08 -62.47 -37.93
CA GLN A 100 13.67 -62.79 -38.20
C GLN A 100 13.32 -63.15 -39.65
N GLN A 101 14.15 -62.75 -40.62
CA GLN A 101 13.93 -63.09 -42.03
C GLN A 101 14.47 -64.46 -42.44
N ASP A 102 15.29 -65.09 -41.59
CA ASP A 102 15.89 -66.40 -41.84
C ASP A 102 14.82 -67.51 -41.98
N LYS A 103 15.08 -68.44 -42.90
CA LYS A 103 14.15 -69.50 -43.29
C LYS A 103 13.96 -70.56 -42.20
N ASP A 104 15.04 -70.93 -41.51
CA ASP A 104 15.00 -71.94 -40.46
C ASP A 104 14.39 -71.34 -39.19
N VAL A 105 14.70 -70.08 -38.87
CA VAL A 105 14.04 -69.30 -37.81
C VAL A 105 12.52 -69.25 -38.02
N LYS A 106 12.06 -68.85 -39.21
CA LYS A 106 10.62 -68.83 -39.55
C LYS A 106 9.99 -70.21 -39.36
N LYS A 107 10.60 -71.26 -39.91
CA LYS A 107 10.10 -72.64 -39.82
C LYS A 107 10.03 -73.13 -38.37
N PHE A 108 11.02 -72.79 -37.55
CA PHE A 108 11.08 -73.13 -36.12
C PHE A 108 9.96 -72.44 -35.33
N LEU A 109 9.84 -71.11 -35.47
CA LEU A 109 8.79 -70.33 -34.79
C LEU A 109 7.38 -70.82 -35.17
N THR A 110 7.13 -71.08 -36.46
CA THR A 110 5.87 -71.65 -36.94
C THR A 110 5.61 -73.05 -36.36
N LYS A 111 6.60 -73.95 -36.35
CA LYS A 111 6.43 -75.30 -35.77
C LYS A 111 6.03 -75.24 -34.30
N HIS A 112 6.66 -74.35 -33.52
CA HIS A 112 6.39 -74.19 -32.08
C HIS A 112 5.21 -73.27 -31.75
N LYS A 113 4.46 -72.79 -32.77
CA LYS A 113 3.30 -71.88 -32.64
C LYS A 113 3.64 -70.60 -31.85
N THR A 114 4.82 -70.06 -32.07
CA THR A 114 5.33 -68.87 -31.38
C THR A 114 5.83 -67.82 -32.39
N SER A 115 6.22 -66.66 -31.90
CA SER A 115 6.83 -65.59 -32.69
C SER A 115 7.74 -64.73 -31.81
N PHE A 116 8.61 -63.93 -32.42
CA PHE A 116 9.38 -62.93 -31.66
C PHE A 116 8.49 -61.95 -30.91
N ALA A 117 7.29 -61.63 -31.41
CA ALA A 117 6.34 -60.77 -30.69
C ALA A 117 5.76 -61.45 -29.43
N ILE A 118 5.49 -62.75 -29.48
CA ILE A 118 5.03 -63.52 -28.30
C ILE A 118 6.17 -63.62 -27.26
N ILE A 119 7.39 -63.93 -27.72
CA ILE A 119 8.57 -64.01 -26.84
C ILE A 119 8.89 -62.64 -26.23
N LYS A 120 8.87 -61.56 -27.04
CA LYS A 120 9.01 -60.17 -26.60
C LYS A 120 8.00 -59.83 -25.50
N LYS A 121 6.69 -60.04 -25.77
CA LYS A 121 5.62 -59.77 -24.79
C LYS A 121 5.83 -60.54 -23.49
N GLN A 122 6.19 -61.81 -23.53
CA GLN A 122 6.39 -62.60 -22.30
C GLN A 122 7.61 -62.15 -21.49
N ILE A 123 8.67 -61.68 -22.15
CA ILE A 123 9.84 -61.08 -21.47
C ILE A 123 9.43 -59.76 -20.82
N GLU A 124 8.69 -58.92 -21.56
CA GLU A 124 8.24 -57.62 -21.09
C GLU A 124 7.27 -57.72 -19.90
N GLU A 125 6.31 -58.65 -19.94
CA GLU A 125 5.45 -58.98 -18.80
C GLU A 125 6.26 -59.37 -17.56
N ASN A 126 7.31 -60.19 -17.73
CA ASN A 126 8.14 -60.66 -16.63
C ASN A 126 9.02 -59.56 -16.02
N ILE A 127 9.64 -58.70 -16.85
CA ILE A 127 10.39 -57.52 -16.36
C ILE A 127 9.48 -56.62 -15.51
N LEU A 128 8.27 -56.33 -15.99
CA LEU A 128 7.30 -55.52 -15.24
C LEU A 128 6.84 -56.20 -13.96
N ASN A 129 6.57 -57.51 -13.99
CA ASN A 129 6.13 -58.28 -12.82
C ASN A 129 7.21 -58.34 -11.74
N ASP A 130 8.49 -58.48 -12.11
CA ASP A 130 9.60 -58.41 -11.17
C ASP A 130 9.73 -57.01 -10.55
N ALA A 131 9.61 -55.94 -11.36
CA ALA A 131 9.62 -54.57 -10.85
C ALA A 131 8.45 -54.28 -9.90
N LYS A 132 7.24 -54.76 -10.22
CA LYS A 132 6.04 -54.69 -9.35
C LYS A 132 6.17 -55.50 -8.07
N LYS A 133 6.93 -56.61 -8.09
CA LYS A 133 7.17 -57.46 -6.92
C LYS A 133 8.17 -56.82 -5.96
N ASP A 134 9.23 -56.20 -6.49
CA ASP A 134 10.21 -55.47 -5.69
C ASP A 134 9.64 -54.12 -5.18
N ASN A 135 8.76 -53.49 -5.96
CA ASN A 135 8.00 -52.27 -5.63
C ASN A 135 8.87 -51.11 -5.09
N THR A 136 9.98 -50.82 -5.77
CA THR A 136 10.88 -49.70 -5.47
C THR A 136 11.12 -48.84 -6.70
N GLU A 137 11.42 -47.54 -6.49
CA GLU A 137 11.82 -46.64 -7.59
C GLU A 137 13.01 -47.21 -8.39
N ALA A 138 13.97 -47.86 -7.72
CA ALA A 138 15.13 -48.47 -8.38
C ALA A 138 14.74 -49.68 -9.26
N ALA A 139 13.75 -50.48 -8.86
CA ALA A 139 13.28 -51.61 -9.66
C ALA A 139 12.53 -51.16 -10.93
N PHE A 140 11.68 -50.13 -10.82
CA PHE A 140 11.02 -49.54 -11.98
C PHE A 140 11.99 -48.76 -12.87
N ALA A 141 12.95 -48.01 -12.30
CA ALA A 141 14.01 -47.34 -13.06
C ALA A 141 14.81 -48.36 -13.90
N ARG A 142 15.17 -49.52 -13.33
CA ARG A 142 15.84 -50.61 -14.06
C ARG A 142 14.99 -51.16 -15.20
N ALA A 143 13.67 -51.35 -14.99
CA ALA A 143 12.74 -51.78 -16.03
C ALA A 143 12.62 -50.76 -17.18
N ILE A 144 12.59 -49.47 -16.85
CA ILE A 144 12.53 -48.35 -17.80
C ILE A 144 13.84 -48.24 -18.60
N GLU A 145 15.00 -48.31 -17.94
CA GLU A 145 16.32 -48.24 -18.58
C GLU A 145 16.56 -49.41 -19.54
N ALA A 146 16.10 -50.62 -19.17
CA ALA A 146 16.26 -51.81 -19.98
C ALA A 146 15.52 -51.76 -21.34
N CYS A 147 14.51 -50.88 -21.47
CA CYS A 147 13.64 -50.88 -22.64
C CYS A 147 12.87 -49.58 -22.88
N ASN A 148 13.28 -48.84 -23.91
CA ASN A 148 12.65 -47.60 -24.36
C ASN A 148 11.40 -47.78 -25.26
N GLU A 149 11.12 -48.99 -25.75
CA GLU A 149 9.99 -49.30 -26.65
C GLU A 149 9.10 -50.46 -26.15
N CYS A 150 9.07 -50.69 -24.83
CA CYS A 150 8.27 -51.76 -24.22
C CYS A 150 6.80 -51.33 -24.01
N PHE A 151 5.87 -52.29 -24.09
CA PHE A 151 4.44 -51.99 -23.93
C PHE A 151 4.12 -51.41 -22.54
N TYR A 152 4.90 -51.77 -21.52
CA TYR A 152 4.68 -51.38 -20.13
C TYR A 152 5.30 -50.03 -19.75
N LEU A 153 6.02 -49.34 -20.65
CA LEU A 153 6.86 -48.19 -20.28
C LEU A 153 6.08 -47.10 -19.54
N GLN A 154 4.86 -46.78 -19.99
CA GLN A 154 4.01 -45.78 -19.33
C GLN A 154 3.54 -46.24 -17.95
N GLU A 155 3.22 -47.53 -17.78
CA GLU A 155 2.80 -48.11 -16.50
C GLU A 155 3.98 -48.13 -15.51
N ALA A 156 5.18 -48.52 -15.95
CA ALA A 156 6.37 -48.50 -15.10
C ALA A 156 6.76 -47.08 -14.65
N LYS A 157 6.65 -46.08 -15.53
CA LYS A 157 6.87 -44.66 -15.18
C LYS A 157 5.84 -44.19 -14.14
N GLN A 158 4.56 -44.50 -14.33
CA GLN A 158 3.52 -44.15 -13.37
C GLN A 158 3.77 -44.78 -12.01
N LEU A 159 4.11 -46.08 -11.97
CA LEU A 159 4.39 -46.80 -10.72
C LEU A 159 5.66 -46.29 -10.01
N GLN A 160 6.68 -45.87 -10.77
CA GLN A 160 7.87 -45.21 -10.22
C GLN A 160 7.51 -43.88 -9.54
N GLU A 161 6.74 -43.03 -10.22
CA GLU A 161 6.24 -41.75 -9.68
C GLU A 161 5.32 -41.97 -8.48
N ASP A 162 4.44 -42.97 -8.51
CA ASP A 162 3.54 -43.31 -7.41
C ASP A 162 4.31 -43.66 -6.12
N ILE A 163 5.44 -44.36 -6.23
CA ILE A 163 6.31 -44.63 -5.07
C ILE A 163 6.93 -43.34 -4.54
N ALA A 164 7.50 -42.50 -5.41
CA ALA A 164 8.10 -41.23 -5.01
C ALA A 164 7.07 -40.29 -4.34
N TYR A 165 5.86 -40.24 -4.90
CA TYR A 165 4.74 -39.48 -4.35
C TYR A 165 4.31 -40.00 -2.98
N ASN A 166 4.05 -41.32 -2.86
CA ASN A 166 3.63 -41.92 -1.59
C ASN A 166 4.68 -41.72 -0.50
N ASN A 167 5.97 -41.86 -0.82
CA ASN A 167 7.10 -41.60 0.07
C ASN A 167 7.14 -40.14 0.54
N ALA A 168 6.85 -39.18 -0.36
CA ALA A 168 6.75 -37.76 -0.01
C ALA A 168 5.54 -37.43 0.88
N ILE A 169 4.38 -38.04 0.64
CA ILE A 169 3.17 -37.88 1.46
C ILE A 169 3.31 -38.56 2.83
N GLU A 170 3.90 -39.75 2.91
CA GLU A 170 4.07 -40.52 4.15
C GLU A 170 5.04 -39.83 5.12
N LYS A 171 6.18 -39.34 4.62
CA LYS A 171 7.16 -38.62 5.44
C LYS A 171 6.70 -37.21 5.79
N ALA A 172 5.95 -36.57 4.90
CA ALA A 172 5.47 -35.20 5.03
C ALA A 172 6.58 -34.20 5.44
N ASP A 173 7.74 -34.29 4.80
CA ASP A 173 8.91 -33.43 5.05
C ASP A 173 9.40 -32.69 3.80
N ILE A 174 10.16 -31.62 4.03
CA ILE A 174 10.58 -30.70 2.96
C ILE A 174 11.59 -31.32 1.99
N ASP A 175 12.38 -32.30 2.44
CA ASP A 175 13.43 -32.90 1.60
C ASP A 175 12.85 -33.97 0.67
N SER A 176 11.81 -34.68 1.13
CA SER A 176 11.02 -35.61 0.33
C SER A 176 10.13 -34.88 -0.69
N TYR A 177 9.55 -33.73 -0.33
CA TYR A 177 8.87 -32.87 -1.31
C TYR A 177 9.84 -32.30 -2.35
N LYS A 178 11.02 -31.79 -1.94
CA LYS A 178 12.06 -31.36 -2.88
C LYS A 178 12.51 -32.48 -3.81
N TYR A 179 12.69 -33.70 -3.29
CA TYR A 179 13.03 -34.87 -4.09
C TYR A 179 12.00 -35.10 -5.20
N PHE A 180 10.70 -35.14 -4.85
CA PHE A 180 9.62 -35.30 -5.82
C PHE A 180 9.61 -34.18 -6.87
N LEU A 181 9.61 -32.91 -6.44
CA LEU A 181 9.59 -31.74 -7.33
C LEU A 181 10.82 -31.65 -8.25
N THR A 182 11.94 -32.25 -7.87
CA THR A 182 13.17 -32.28 -8.69
C THR A 182 13.16 -33.41 -9.72
N HIS A 183 12.63 -34.59 -9.37
CA HIS A 183 12.68 -35.79 -10.23
C HIS A 183 11.43 -35.97 -11.11
N TYR A 184 10.29 -35.40 -10.70
CA TYR A 184 9.00 -35.50 -11.39
C TYR A 184 8.37 -34.12 -11.66
N PRO A 185 9.10 -33.15 -12.27
CA PRO A 185 8.66 -31.76 -12.43
C PRO A 185 7.46 -31.57 -13.39
N GLU A 186 7.14 -32.58 -14.20
CA GLU A 186 6.02 -32.57 -15.15
C GLU A 186 4.77 -33.31 -14.60
N SER A 187 4.81 -33.83 -13.37
CA SER A 187 3.69 -34.57 -12.76
C SER A 187 2.49 -33.66 -12.46
N GLU A 188 1.28 -34.16 -12.71
CA GLU A 188 0.02 -33.52 -12.29
C GLU A 188 -0.08 -33.30 -10.77
N ARG A 189 0.77 -33.96 -9.97
CA ARG A 189 0.84 -33.84 -8.50
C ARG A 189 1.77 -32.72 -8.02
N VAL A 190 2.55 -32.10 -8.91
CA VAL A 190 3.44 -30.97 -8.57
C VAL A 190 2.73 -29.83 -7.84
N PRO A 191 1.51 -29.38 -8.22
CA PRO A 191 0.79 -28.33 -7.48
C PRO A 191 0.48 -28.72 -6.03
N GLU A 192 0.08 -29.97 -5.79
CA GLU A 192 -0.22 -30.46 -4.43
C GLU A 192 1.04 -30.54 -3.57
N ILE A 193 2.12 -31.14 -4.10
CA ILE A 193 3.40 -31.26 -3.38
C ILE A 193 4.01 -29.87 -3.12
N THR A 194 3.89 -28.93 -4.06
CA THR A 194 4.33 -27.54 -3.88
C THR A 194 3.58 -26.87 -2.73
N ARG A 195 2.23 -26.97 -2.70
CA ARG A 195 1.40 -26.42 -1.61
C ARG A 195 1.76 -27.03 -0.25
N LEU A 196 2.08 -28.32 -0.19
CA LEU A 196 2.52 -28.99 1.04
C LEU A 196 3.91 -28.54 1.49
N ALA A 197 4.86 -28.36 0.55
CA ALA A 197 6.18 -27.82 0.82
C ALA A 197 6.11 -26.38 1.35
N ASP A 198 5.37 -25.51 0.68
CA ASP A 198 5.13 -24.12 1.08
C ASP A 198 4.54 -24.03 2.49
N LYS A 199 3.59 -24.91 2.83
CA LYS A 199 2.99 -24.97 4.18
C LYS A 199 4.01 -25.34 5.27
N ILE A 200 4.96 -26.23 4.99
CA ILE A 200 6.05 -26.56 5.92
C ILE A 200 7.05 -25.42 6.04
N ILE A 201 7.38 -24.75 4.94
CA ILE A 201 8.28 -23.59 4.94
C ILE A 201 7.65 -22.46 5.76
N PHE A 202 6.39 -22.12 5.45
CA PHE A 202 5.65 -21.05 6.11
C PHE A 202 5.48 -21.27 7.62
N SER A 203 5.20 -22.50 8.05
CA SER A 203 5.04 -22.83 9.48
C SER A 203 6.34 -22.76 10.29
N LYS A 204 7.51 -22.68 9.61
CA LYS A 204 8.84 -22.56 10.21
C LYS A 204 9.41 -21.14 10.13
N LEU A 205 8.67 -20.17 9.58
CA LEU A 205 9.10 -18.77 9.55
C LEU A 205 9.06 -18.17 10.96
N ASP A 206 10.10 -17.39 11.29
CA ASP A 206 10.04 -16.49 12.43
C ASP A 206 8.91 -15.46 12.24
N ASN A 207 8.24 -15.07 13.33
CA ASN A 207 7.14 -14.10 13.28
C ASN A 207 7.67 -12.66 13.16
N THR A 208 8.33 -12.36 12.05
CA THR A 208 8.99 -11.07 11.74
C THR A 208 8.59 -10.57 10.34
N ILE A 209 8.65 -9.26 10.12
CA ILE A 209 8.32 -8.67 8.82
C ILE A 209 9.30 -9.16 7.76
N GLU A 210 10.57 -9.33 8.12
CA GLU A 210 11.67 -9.78 7.29
C GLU A 210 11.46 -11.22 6.78
N ALA A 211 11.09 -12.16 7.66
CA ALA A 211 10.86 -13.56 7.29
C ALA A 211 9.64 -13.71 6.36
N TYR A 212 8.53 -13.04 6.66
CA TYR A 212 7.36 -13.05 5.77
C TYR A 212 7.63 -12.34 4.43
N SER A 213 8.41 -11.26 4.42
CA SER A 213 8.79 -10.57 3.17
C SER A 213 9.70 -11.45 2.30
N ALA A 214 10.65 -12.15 2.90
CA ALA A 214 11.52 -13.11 2.21
C ALA A 214 10.71 -14.28 1.64
N PHE A 215 9.72 -14.80 2.38
CA PHE A 215 8.80 -15.83 1.88
C PHE A 215 8.01 -15.35 0.66
N ILE A 216 7.41 -14.14 0.69
CA ILE A 216 6.68 -13.59 -0.45
C ILE A 216 7.60 -13.40 -1.67
N GLN A 217 8.85 -12.98 -1.45
CA GLN A 217 9.83 -12.81 -2.53
C GLN A 217 10.27 -14.15 -3.15
N GLN A 218 10.45 -15.19 -2.34
CA GLN A 218 10.94 -16.50 -2.78
C GLN A 218 9.82 -17.41 -3.33
N TYR A 219 8.59 -17.26 -2.84
CA TYR A 219 7.42 -18.08 -3.18
C TYR A 219 6.23 -17.23 -3.64
N PRO A 220 6.37 -16.38 -4.69
CA PRO A 220 5.36 -15.39 -5.06
C PRO A 220 4.06 -15.98 -5.63
N GLN A 221 4.03 -17.27 -5.95
CA GLN A 221 2.84 -18.00 -6.41
C GLN A 221 2.17 -18.84 -5.29
N SER A 222 2.69 -18.77 -4.06
CA SER A 222 2.14 -19.55 -2.95
C SER A 222 0.75 -19.06 -2.55
N GLU A 223 -0.18 -20.00 -2.30
CA GLU A 223 -1.49 -19.71 -1.71
C GLU A 223 -1.38 -19.02 -0.33
N LEU A 224 -0.20 -19.06 0.31
CA LEU A 224 0.08 -18.45 1.61
C LEU A 224 0.60 -17.00 1.52
N VAL A 225 0.86 -16.45 0.33
CA VAL A 225 1.27 -15.03 0.16
C VAL A 225 0.28 -14.04 0.80
N PRO A 226 -1.06 -14.19 0.67
CA PRO A 226 -2.01 -13.30 1.34
C PRO A 226 -1.93 -13.34 2.87
N GLU A 227 -1.69 -14.53 3.46
CA GLU A 227 -1.53 -14.67 4.92
C GLU A 227 -0.18 -14.12 5.37
N ALA A 228 0.91 -14.35 4.63
CA ALA A 228 2.20 -13.71 4.88
C ALA A 228 2.08 -12.18 4.91
N GLN A 229 1.36 -11.62 3.93
CA GLN A 229 1.13 -10.18 3.82
C GLN A 229 0.26 -9.64 4.95
N ASN A 230 -0.75 -10.41 5.39
CA ASN A 230 -1.57 -10.11 6.56
C ASN A 230 -0.76 -10.10 7.87
N ARG A 231 0.19 -11.03 8.04
CA ARG A 231 1.11 -11.04 9.19
C ARG A 231 2.03 -9.81 9.20
N ILE A 232 2.56 -9.41 8.04
CA ILE A 232 3.34 -8.16 7.90
C ILE A 232 2.51 -6.95 8.35
N TYR A 233 1.26 -6.84 7.90
CA TYR A 233 0.35 -5.76 8.30
C TYR A 233 0.10 -5.74 9.81
N GLN A 234 -0.22 -6.90 10.41
CA GLN A 234 -0.45 -7.03 11.86
C GLN A 234 0.79 -6.64 12.68
N LEU A 235 1.99 -7.08 12.28
CA LEU A 235 3.24 -6.73 12.95
C LEU A 235 3.56 -5.24 12.83
N ALA A 236 3.40 -4.66 11.63
CA ALA A 236 3.66 -3.25 11.39
C ALA A 236 2.65 -2.34 12.12
N TYR A 237 1.37 -2.69 12.15
CA TYR A 237 0.36 -1.96 12.91
C TYR A 237 0.59 -2.07 14.41
N LYS A 238 0.92 -3.27 14.92
CA LYS A 238 1.31 -3.46 16.32
C LYS A 238 2.47 -2.54 16.71
N TYR A 239 3.54 -2.49 15.89
CA TYR A 239 4.67 -1.59 16.14
C TYR A 239 4.24 -0.12 16.19
N ALA A 240 3.41 0.33 15.25
CA ALA A 240 2.92 1.71 15.23
C ALA A 240 2.09 2.04 16.49
N THR A 241 1.24 1.13 16.94
CA THR A 241 0.44 1.24 18.17
C THR A 241 1.30 1.21 19.44
N GLU A 242 2.40 0.45 19.47
CA GLU A 242 3.36 0.44 20.59
C GLU A 242 4.16 1.75 20.68
N GLN A 243 4.50 2.38 19.55
CA GLN A 243 5.11 3.72 19.55
C GLN A 243 4.09 4.82 19.88
N ASN A 244 2.85 4.67 19.39
CA ASN A 244 1.74 5.61 19.52
C ASN A 244 2.09 7.08 19.14
N THR A 245 2.91 7.25 18.10
CA THR A 245 3.29 8.56 17.55
C THR A 245 2.72 8.75 16.14
N LYS A 246 2.45 10.01 15.76
CA LYS A 246 2.01 10.36 14.40
C LYS A 246 2.98 9.81 13.35
N GLU A 247 4.28 9.95 13.60
CA GLU A 247 5.35 9.51 12.73
C GLU A 247 5.29 7.99 12.48
N ALA A 248 5.00 7.19 13.51
CA ALA A 248 4.92 5.73 13.35
C ALA A 248 3.72 5.32 12.49
N TYR A 249 2.54 5.92 12.68
CA TYR A 249 1.35 5.65 11.86
C TYR A 249 1.50 6.20 10.43
N VAL A 250 2.15 7.35 10.23
CA VAL A 250 2.45 7.89 8.89
C VAL A 250 3.43 6.96 8.16
N ASN A 251 4.51 6.52 8.81
CA ASN A 251 5.48 5.59 8.22
C ASN A 251 4.84 4.23 7.87
N LEU A 252 3.90 3.75 8.70
CA LEU A 252 3.09 2.56 8.42
C LEU A 252 2.31 2.71 7.10
N LEU A 253 1.58 3.81 6.91
CA LEU A 253 0.81 4.05 5.68
C LEU A 253 1.68 4.36 4.46
N GLN A 254 2.85 4.97 4.64
CA GLN A 254 3.82 5.17 3.55
C GLN A 254 4.40 3.84 3.05
N ARG A 255 4.74 2.93 3.97
CA ARG A 255 5.32 1.61 3.63
C ARG A 255 4.26 0.61 3.16
N TYR A 256 3.02 0.75 3.62
CA TYR A 256 1.90 -0.13 3.30
C TYR A 256 0.65 0.70 2.88
N PRO A 257 0.66 1.35 1.70
CA PRO A 257 -0.41 2.25 1.27
C PRO A 257 -1.77 1.55 0.98
N THR A 258 -1.76 0.22 0.94
CA THR A 258 -2.90 -0.70 0.77
C THR A 258 -3.24 -1.46 2.06
N HIS A 259 -2.78 -1.00 3.23
CA HIS A 259 -3.08 -1.62 4.53
C HIS A 259 -4.60 -1.78 4.76
N PRO A 260 -5.12 -2.95 5.19
CA PRO A 260 -6.56 -3.18 5.34
C PRO A 260 -7.26 -2.20 6.30
N GLN A 261 -6.56 -1.74 7.34
CA GLN A 261 -7.05 -0.75 8.32
C GLN A 261 -6.64 0.70 7.99
N LYS A 262 -6.37 1.03 6.72
CA LYS A 262 -5.88 2.36 6.31
C LYS A 262 -6.72 3.51 6.85
N ASP A 263 -8.05 3.40 6.77
CA ASP A 263 -8.96 4.47 7.18
C ASP A 263 -8.97 4.66 8.70
N GLU A 264 -8.85 3.57 9.47
CA GLU A 264 -8.68 3.59 10.93
C GLU A 264 -7.37 4.27 11.33
N ILE A 265 -6.25 3.90 10.69
CA ILE A 265 -4.94 4.51 10.93
C ILE A 265 -4.93 5.99 10.54
N THR A 266 -5.57 6.35 9.43
CA THR A 266 -5.72 7.74 8.98
C THR A 266 -6.48 8.57 10.02
N LYS A 267 -7.56 8.01 10.58
CA LYS A 267 -8.30 8.64 11.67
C LYS A 267 -7.47 8.78 12.95
N ILE A 268 -6.62 7.81 13.30
CA ILE A 268 -5.72 7.93 14.45
C ILE A 268 -4.72 9.09 14.26
N ILE A 269 -4.18 9.27 13.05
CA ILE A 269 -3.31 10.41 12.72
C ILE A 269 -4.06 11.75 12.88
N GLU A 270 -5.29 11.82 12.37
CA GLU A 270 -6.17 12.99 12.49
C GLU A 270 -6.54 13.30 13.95
N ASP A 271 -6.85 12.28 14.76
CA ASP A 271 -7.14 12.41 16.19
C ASP A 271 -5.90 12.93 16.95
N ILE A 272 -4.68 12.50 16.59
CA ILE A 272 -3.42 13.03 17.17
C ILE A 272 -3.25 14.52 16.82
N ASP A 273 -3.43 14.90 15.55
CA ASP A 273 -3.31 16.29 15.11
C ASP A 273 -4.38 17.21 15.75
N TYR A 274 -5.61 16.72 15.90
CA TYR A 274 -6.67 17.43 16.59
C TYR A 274 -6.35 17.65 18.06
N ASN A 275 -5.85 16.61 18.76
CA ASN A 275 -5.42 16.73 20.15
C ASN A 275 -4.22 17.68 20.30
N HIS A 276 -3.30 17.69 19.34
CA HIS A 276 -2.20 18.67 19.31
C HIS A 276 -2.73 20.11 19.19
N PHE A 277 -3.67 20.36 18.26
CA PHE A 277 -4.35 21.66 18.13
C PHE A 277 -5.07 22.09 19.41
N ILE A 278 -5.77 21.19 20.09
CA ILE A 278 -6.52 21.52 21.31
C ILE A 278 -5.59 21.91 22.47
N ASN A 279 -4.42 21.29 22.58
CA ASN A 279 -3.43 21.54 23.64
C ASN A 279 -2.46 22.70 23.33
N GLY A 280 -2.18 22.97 22.05
CA GLY A 280 -1.25 24.00 21.57
C GLY A 280 -1.91 24.99 20.60
N MET A 281 -3.07 25.51 20.97
CA MET A 281 -3.94 26.26 20.06
C MET A 281 -3.30 27.56 19.56
N SER A 282 -3.09 27.63 18.24
CA SER A 282 -2.55 28.79 17.52
C SER A 282 -3.23 28.92 16.16
N LEU A 283 -3.14 30.09 15.53
CA LEU A 283 -3.54 30.29 14.13
C LEU A 283 -2.75 29.37 13.19
N TYR A 284 -1.49 29.07 13.51
CA TYR A 284 -0.68 28.13 12.73
C TYR A 284 -1.23 26.70 12.83
N ALA A 285 -1.48 26.20 14.05
CA ALA A 285 -2.03 24.87 14.24
C ALA A 285 -3.42 24.72 13.59
N TYR A 286 -4.27 25.76 13.66
CA TYR A 286 -5.56 25.81 12.96
C TYR A 286 -5.41 25.70 11.43
N ASN A 287 -4.61 26.59 10.82
CA ASN A 287 -4.41 26.60 9.37
C ASN A 287 -3.72 25.32 8.88
N LYS A 288 -2.76 24.79 9.65
CA LYS A 288 -2.09 23.52 9.37
C LYS A 288 -3.06 22.35 9.43
N PHE A 289 -3.93 22.28 10.43
CA PHE A 289 -4.94 21.24 10.52
C PHE A 289 -5.90 21.26 9.32
N ILE A 290 -6.36 22.45 8.88
CA ILE A 290 -7.22 22.59 7.71
C ILE A 290 -6.50 22.22 6.40
N ALA A 291 -5.20 22.54 6.28
CA ALA A 291 -4.41 22.20 5.10
C ALA A 291 -4.10 20.69 5.02
N ASP A 292 -3.75 20.08 6.15
CA ASP A 292 -3.42 18.65 6.24
C ASP A 292 -4.69 17.77 6.15
N HIS A 293 -5.84 18.24 6.68
CA HIS A 293 -7.10 17.49 6.79
C HIS A 293 -8.34 18.26 6.29
N PRO A 294 -8.42 18.67 5.00
CA PRO A 294 -9.44 19.60 4.50
C PRO A 294 -10.89 19.09 4.53
N ASN A 295 -11.11 17.79 4.72
CA ASN A 295 -12.43 17.16 4.82
C ASN A 295 -12.73 16.63 6.25
N SER A 296 -11.94 17.03 7.24
CA SER A 296 -12.04 16.53 8.62
C SER A 296 -13.39 16.89 9.28
N PRO A 297 -14.08 15.94 9.96
CA PRO A 297 -15.23 16.24 10.81
C PRO A 297 -14.90 17.11 12.02
N TYR A 298 -13.62 17.32 12.36
CA TYR A 298 -13.22 18.26 13.40
C TYR A 298 -13.29 19.71 12.96
N ILE A 299 -13.27 20.03 11.66
CA ILE A 299 -13.26 21.42 11.14
C ILE A 299 -14.37 22.27 11.75
N GLU A 300 -15.59 21.74 11.90
CA GLU A 300 -16.70 22.46 12.54
C GLU A 300 -16.36 22.87 13.98
N LYS A 301 -15.81 21.96 14.79
CA LYS A 301 -15.39 22.22 16.18
C LYS A 301 -14.21 23.18 16.27
N LEU A 302 -13.24 23.10 15.36
CA LEU A 302 -12.16 24.09 15.26
C LEU A 302 -12.76 25.47 14.93
N ASN A 303 -13.67 25.55 13.96
CA ASN A 303 -14.32 26.79 13.56
C ASN A 303 -15.14 27.42 14.68
N GLU A 304 -15.88 26.63 15.47
CA GLU A 304 -16.58 27.12 16.67
C GLU A 304 -15.62 27.74 17.70
N LYS A 305 -14.49 27.07 17.98
CA LYS A 305 -13.48 27.54 18.93
C LYS A 305 -12.79 28.81 18.44
N MET A 306 -12.43 28.88 17.15
CA MET A 306 -11.86 30.07 16.52
C MET A 306 -12.88 31.22 16.39
N ALA A 307 -14.17 30.92 16.22
CA ALA A 307 -15.21 31.94 16.16
C ALA A 307 -15.34 32.73 17.47
N LEU A 308 -14.98 32.17 18.63
CA LEU A 308 -14.97 32.90 19.90
C LEU A 308 -13.90 34.01 19.92
N ILE A 309 -12.74 33.76 19.30
CA ILE A 309 -11.66 34.74 19.12
C ILE A 309 -12.14 35.90 18.23
N ASN A 310 -12.84 35.59 17.13
CA ASN A 310 -13.35 36.59 16.19
C ASN A 310 -14.63 37.31 16.69
N LYS A 311 -15.40 36.72 17.62
CA LYS A 311 -16.64 37.29 18.17
C LYS A 311 -16.43 38.43 19.16
N SER A 312 -15.19 38.75 19.54
CA SER A 312 -14.88 39.97 20.27
C SER A 312 -15.03 41.21 19.36
N GLN A 313 -16.28 41.63 19.14
CA GLN A 313 -16.71 42.81 18.35
C GLN A 313 -16.05 44.16 18.76
N PHE A 314 -15.19 44.14 19.78
CA PHE A 314 -14.50 45.29 20.35
C PHE A 314 -12.97 45.20 20.24
N HIS A 315 -12.44 44.24 19.47
CA HIS A 315 -11.16 44.38 18.78
C HIS A 315 -11.32 45.33 17.58
N THR A 316 -11.77 46.54 17.87
CA THR A 316 -11.67 47.65 16.93
C THR A 316 -10.19 47.88 16.65
N GLU A 317 -9.80 47.74 15.37
CA GLU A 317 -8.41 47.79 14.87
C GLU A 317 -7.60 46.49 15.06
N ALA A 318 -8.22 45.32 14.86
CA ALA A 318 -7.49 44.22 14.20
C ALA A 318 -7.26 44.60 12.73
N GLU A 319 -6.03 44.97 12.37
CA GLU A 319 -5.70 45.73 11.15
C GLU A 319 -5.67 44.92 9.85
N GLY A 320 -6.57 43.95 9.69
CA GLY A 320 -6.59 43.06 8.51
C GLY A 320 -5.32 42.23 8.34
N LEU A 321 -4.54 42.06 9.41
CA LEU A 321 -3.23 41.41 9.40
C LEU A 321 -3.36 39.92 9.05
N LYS A 322 -2.66 39.53 7.99
CA LYS A 322 -2.61 38.19 7.40
C LYS A 322 -1.39 37.43 7.90
N GLY A 323 -1.54 36.13 8.09
CA GLY A 323 -0.47 35.28 8.64
C GLY A 323 -0.26 35.46 10.14
N TYR A 324 0.80 34.84 10.65
CA TYR A 324 1.04 34.73 12.10
C TYR A 324 1.86 35.93 12.59
N VAL A 325 1.26 37.12 12.58
CA VAL A 325 1.94 38.33 13.08
C VAL A 325 2.20 38.20 14.58
N LYS A 326 3.45 38.46 14.96
CA LYS A 326 3.93 38.48 16.34
C LYS A 326 4.02 39.92 16.87
N THR A 327 4.57 40.82 16.06
CA THR A 327 4.72 42.24 16.43
C THR A 327 4.59 43.13 15.19
N THR A 328 3.93 44.28 15.30
CA THR A 328 4.10 45.39 14.36
C THR A 328 4.80 46.57 15.03
N PHE A 329 5.69 47.23 14.30
CA PHE A 329 6.36 48.46 14.69
C PHE A 329 6.03 49.52 13.66
N GLU A 330 5.39 50.60 14.08
CA GLU A 330 4.97 51.68 13.21
C GLU A 330 5.66 52.98 13.57
N LYS A 331 6.19 53.65 12.55
CA LYS A 331 6.66 55.03 12.64
C LYS A 331 5.67 55.92 11.91
N VAL A 332 4.93 56.72 12.67
CA VAL A 332 3.92 57.67 12.18
C VAL A 332 4.56 59.06 12.09
N GLU A 333 4.54 59.65 10.90
CA GLU A 333 5.05 61.00 10.60
C GLU A 333 3.93 61.89 10.06
N THR A 334 3.42 62.79 10.90
CA THR A 334 2.32 63.70 10.55
C THR A 334 2.84 65.12 10.35
N LYS A 335 2.51 65.76 9.22
CA LYS A 335 2.84 67.18 8.98
C LYS A 335 1.79 68.10 9.61
N ASN A 336 2.23 69.01 10.47
CA ASN A 336 1.34 70.01 11.07
C ASN A 336 1.03 71.16 10.08
N THR A 337 0.14 72.08 10.46
CA THR A 337 -0.28 73.23 9.64
C THR A 337 0.86 74.16 9.24
N ASN A 338 1.99 74.11 9.95
CA ASN A 338 3.15 74.97 9.75
C ASN A 338 4.27 74.24 9.00
N GLY A 339 3.99 73.06 8.41
CA GLY A 339 4.94 72.25 7.64
C GLY A 339 5.93 71.44 8.48
N LYS A 340 5.92 71.55 9.82
CA LYS A 340 6.80 70.78 10.71
C LYS A 340 6.24 69.37 10.91
N THR A 341 7.10 68.37 10.73
CA THR A 341 6.77 66.95 11.02
C THR A 341 6.75 66.70 12.52
N ALA A 342 5.74 66.00 12.99
CA ALA A 342 5.71 65.34 14.29
C ALA A 342 5.84 63.82 14.07
N THR A 343 6.60 63.15 14.92
CA THR A 343 6.83 61.70 14.83
C THR A 343 6.33 61.02 16.10
N SER A 344 5.63 59.90 15.95
CA SER A 344 5.31 58.98 17.05
C SER A 344 5.52 57.54 16.60
N ASN A 345 5.96 56.69 17.52
CA ASN A 345 6.17 55.27 17.25
C ASN A 345 5.09 54.46 17.96
N ILE A 346 4.52 53.45 17.30
CA ILE A 346 3.56 52.50 17.88
C ILE A 346 4.19 51.10 17.81
N ARG A 347 4.05 50.32 18.88
CA ARG A 347 4.33 48.88 18.89
C ARG A 347 3.06 48.14 19.29
N ASN A 348 2.66 47.18 18.48
CA ASN A 348 1.62 46.22 18.82
C ASN A 348 2.25 44.82 18.91
N THR A 349 2.03 44.09 19.99
CA THR A 349 2.43 42.67 20.11
C THR A 349 1.18 41.81 20.22
N TYR A 350 1.21 40.65 19.58
CA TYR A 350 0.09 39.72 19.48
C TYR A 350 0.47 38.36 20.11
N ASN A 351 -0.52 37.55 20.46
CA ASN A 351 -0.31 36.13 20.80
C ASN A 351 -0.40 35.26 19.53
N GLU A 352 -0.15 33.96 19.67
CA GLU A 352 -0.21 32.99 18.56
C GLU A 352 -1.63 32.79 17.98
N LEU A 353 -2.66 33.36 18.63
CA LEU A 353 -4.04 33.44 18.15
C LEU A 353 -4.34 34.76 17.39
N GLY A 354 -3.35 35.62 17.20
CA GLY A 354 -3.49 36.93 16.54
C GLY A 354 -4.16 38.00 17.42
N GLN A 355 -4.33 37.75 18.71
CA GLN A 355 -4.95 38.68 19.64
C GLN A 355 -3.90 39.65 20.20
N LEU A 356 -4.19 40.95 20.15
CA LEU A 356 -3.33 42.01 20.70
C LEU A 356 -3.10 41.78 22.21
N THR A 357 -1.85 41.67 22.64
CA THR A 357 -1.46 41.51 24.06
C THR A 357 -0.85 42.78 24.66
N LEU A 358 -0.22 43.60 23.81
CA LEU A 358 0.43 44.85 24.20
C LEU A 358 0.27 45.89 23.09
N HIS A 359 -0.06 47.12 23.47
CA HIS A 359 0.01 48.30 22.62
C HIS A 359 0.82 49.39 23.33
N GLU A 360 1.89 49.87 22.72
CA GLU A 360 2.72 50.96 23.23
C GLU A 360 2.78 52.09 22.21
N GLN A 361 2.43 53.31 22.60
CA GLN A 361 2.61 54.51 21.77
C GLN A 361 3.63 55.45 22.43
N THR A 362 4.70 55.80 21.70
CA THR A 362 5.74 56.73 22.13
C THR A 362 5.69 58.01 21.29
N SER A 363 5.49 59.14 21.95
CA SER A 363 5.41 60.47 21.34
C SER A 363 6.38 61.41 22.05
N GLY A 364 7.47 61.77 21.38
CA GLY A 364 8.60 62.46 22.02
C GLY A 364 9.23 61.60 23.12
N SER A 365 9.33 62.12 24.34
CA SER A 365 9.85 61.42 25.52
C SER A 365 8.79 60.67 26.33
N SER A 366 7.52 60.65 25.89
CA SER A 366 6.41 60.04 26.62
C SER A 366 5.93 58.76 25.95
N THR A 367 5.94 57.64 26.68
CA THR A 367 5.38 56.36 26.26
C THR A 367 4.12 56.03 27.05
N GLN A 368 3.07 55.59 26.37
CA GLN A 368 1.83 55.09 26.98
C GLN A 368 1.60 53.64 26.55
N GLY A 369 1.49 52.74 27.53
CA GLY A 369 1.23 51.31 27.30
C GLY A 369 -0.18 50.88 27.71
N LYS A 370 -0.72 49.91 26.97
CA LYS A 370 -1.93 49.15 27.31
C LYS A 370 -1.60 47.65 27.22
N GLN A 371 -1.88 46.90 28.28
CA GLN A 371 -1.76 45.44 28.29
C GLN A 371 -3.15 44.80 28.22
N TYR A 372 -3.30 43.75 27.42
CA TYR A 372 -4.57 43.10 27.12
C TYR A 372 -4.54 41.67 27.66
N TYR A 373 -5.57 41.30 28.43
CA TYR A 373 -5.67 40.00 29.08
C TYR A 373 -6.95 39.30 28.63
N TYR A 374 -6.88 37.98 28.45
CA TYR A 374 -7.94 37.15 27.90
C TYR A 374 -8.43 36.11 28.91
N HIS A 375 -9.71 35.75 28.81
CA HIS A 375 -10.29 34.61 29.52
C HIS A 375 -9.88 33.27 28.87
N PRO A 376 -10.05 32.12 29.55
CA PRO A 376 -9.78 30.80 28.98
C PRO A 376 -10.61 30.44 27.72
N ASP A 377 -11.74 31.14 27.50
CA ASP A 377 -12.54 31.05 26.27
C ASP A 377 -12.07 32.01 25.15
N ASN A 378 -10.93 32.68 25.37
CA ASN A 378 -10.29 33.68 24.51
C ASN A 378 -11.06 35.01 24.37
N THR A 379 -12.12 35.25 25.14
CA THR A 379 -12.76 36.57 25.18
C THR A 379 -11.86 37.59 25.92
N LEU A 380 -11.90 38.87 25.50
CA LEU A 380 -11.10 39.93 26.13
C LEU A 380 -11.61 40.16 27.55
N SER A 381 -10.75 39.96 28.55
CA SER A 381 -11.09 40.06 29.97
C SER A 381 -10.85 41.46 30.53
N SER A 382 -9.67 42.03 30.26
CA SER A 382 -9.31 43.35 30.76
C SER A 382 -8.23 44.04 29.92
N VAL A 383 -8.22 45.37 29.99
CA VAL A 383 -7.17 46.22 29.42
C VAL A 383 -6.58 47.07 30.55
N VAL A 384 -5.31 46.83 30.87
CA VAL A 384 -4.56 47.50 31.94
C VAL A 384 -3.78 48.67 31.37
N THR A 385 -3.89 49.83 32.03
CA THR A 385 -3.18 51.06 31.66
C THR A 385 -2.54 51.70 32.89
N ALA A 386 -1.60 52.62 32.70
CA ALA A 386 -1.03 53.40 33.81
C ALA A 386 -2.06 54.21 34.65
N LYS A 387 -3.29 54.39 34.15
CA LYS A 387 -4.38 55.13 34.83
C LYS A 387 -5.36 54.22 35.57
N GLY A 388 -5.30 52.91 35.35
CA GLY A 388 -6.29 51.94 35.82
C GLY A 388 -6.67 50.91 34.76
N ASN A 389 -7.64 50.06 35.10
CA ASN A 389 -7.94 48.83 34.37
C ASN A 389 -9.38 48.85 33.86
N GLU A 390 -9.56 48.65 32.56
CA GLU A 390 -10.87 48.36 31.96
C GLU A 390 -11.19 46.87 32.14
N LYS A 391 -12.40 46.54 32.56
CA LYS A 391 -12.91 45.16 32.72
C LYS A 391 -14.08 44.95 31.77
N TYR A 392 -14.10 43.79 31.13
CA TYR A 392 -15.10 43.39 30.15
C TYR A 392 -15.95 42.27 30.77
N ILE A 393 -17.25 42.50 30.90
CA ILE A 393 -18.15 41.64 31.69
C ILE A 393 -19.19 41.02 30.76
N TYR A 394 -19.17 39.69 30.66
CA TYR A 394 -19.98 38.90 29.74
C TYR A 394 -21.13 38.16 30.44
N LYS A 395 -22.13 37.76 29.66
CA LYS A 395 -23.16 36.77 30.02
C LYS A 395 -23.24 35.77 28.86
N GLY A 396 -22.73 34.56 29.07
CA GLY A 396 -22.37 33.69 27.95
C GLY A 396 -21.34 34.40 27.06
N SER A 397 -21.48 34.31 25.73
CA SER A 397 -20.62 34.99 24.76
C SER A 397 -20.91 36.50 24.57
N LEU A 398 -21.91 37.07 25.25
CA LEU A 398 -22.37 38.44 25.01
C LEU A 398 -21.82 39.43 26.04
N LEU A 399 -21.03 40.40 25.58
CA LEU A 399 -20.48 41.47 26.42
C LEU A 399 -21.63 42.35 26.94
N GLN A 400 -21.89 42.33 28.24
CA GLN A 400 -22.97 43.11 28.86
C GLN A 400 -22.52 44.53 29.25
N LYS A 401 -21.26 44.67 29.68
CA LYS A 401 -20.75 45.90 30.29
C LYS A 401 -19.23 46.01 30.18
N ILE A 402 -18.74 47.24 30.02
CA ILE A 402 -17.34 47.60 30.31
C ILE A 402 -17.33 48.51 31.54
N THR A 403 -16.44 48.23 32.50
CA THR A 403 -16.16 49.13 33.64
C THR A 403 -14.70 49.53 33.65
N PHE A 404 -14.39 50.67 34.28
CA PHE A 404 -13.01 51.12 34.51
C PHE A 404 -12.77 51.25 36.00
N VAL A 405 -11.70 50.64 36.50
CA VAL A 405 -11.22 50.75 37.88
C VAL A 405 -9.97 51.61 37.88
N ASN A 406 -10.07 52.83 38.42
CA ASN A 406 -8.92 53.73 38.49
C ASN A 406 -7.88 53.31 39.55
N THR A 407 -6.71 53.95 39.56
CA THR A 407 -5.65 53.72 40.57
C THR A 407 -6.10 53.90 42.03
N LYS A 408 -7.22 54.59 42.29
CA LYS A 408 -7.83 54.75 43.62
C LYS A 408 -8.91 53.70 43.92
N LYS A 409 -8.93 52.59 43.17
CA LYS A 409 -9.89 51.47 43.27
C LYS A 409 -11.37 51.86 43.11
N ARG A 410 -11.67 53.02 42.50
CA ARG A 410 -13.05 53.41 42.19
C ARG A 410 -13.46 52.84 40.84
N GLU A 411 -14.54 52.08 40.82
CA GLU A 411 -15.09 51.47 39.60
C GLU A 411 -16.21 52.35 39.00
N THR A 412 -16.14 52.61 37.70
CA THR A 412 -17.15 53.36 36.93
C THR A 412 -17.57 52.60 35.69
N THR A 413 -18.87 52.56 35.38
CA THR A 413 -19.36 52.04 34.09
C THR A 413 -18.84 52.90 32.94
N GLN A 414 -18.19 52.29 31.95
CA GLN A 414 -17.79 52.96 30.71
C GLN A 414 -18.80 52.68 29.59
N SER A 415 -19.23 51.42 29.44
CA SER A 415 -20.17 51.04 28.37
C SER A 415 -21.18 50.00 28.84
N THR A 416 -22.37 49.99 28.25
CA THR A 416 -23.37 48.92 28.34
C THR A 416 -23.92 48.55 26.97
N PHE A 417 -24.35 47.31 26.80
CA PHE A 417 -24.76 46.74 25.51
C PHE A 417 -26.12 46.07 25.62
N LYS A 418 -26.85 46.02 24.51
CA LYS A 418 -28.15 45.34 24.37
C LYS A 418 -28.19 44.57 23.07
N TYR A 419 -28.83 43.41 23.14
CA TYR A 419 -28.91 42.45 22.05
C TYR A 419 -30.37 42.16 21.70
N ASP A 420 -30.63 41.74 20.46
CA ASP A 420 -31.93 41.20 20.06
C ASP A 420 -32.05 39.69 20.37
N ALA A 421 -33.18 39.08 19.99
CA ALA A 421 -33.44 37.66 20.19
C ALA A 421 -32.48 36.73 19.43
N ASN A 422 -31.81 37.24 18.38
CA ASN A 422 -30.79 36.52 17.60
C ASN A 422 -29.37 36.79 18.15
N ASN A 423 -29.26 37.38 19.34
CA ASN A 423 -28.01 37.77 19.99
C ASN A 423 -27.17 38.79 19.19
N ARG A 424 -27.77 39.57 18.28
CA ARG A 424 -27.09 40.63 17.53
C ARG A 424 -27.09 41.92 18.35
N LEU A 425 -25.98 42.64 18.40
CA LEU A 425 -25.85 43.90 19.15
C LEU A 425 -26.73 44.98 18.52
N ILE A 426 -27.75 45.48 19.22
CA ILE A 426 -28.70 46.49 18.71
C ILE A 426 -28.51 47.89 19.32
N GLU A 427 -27.98 47.99 20.55
CA GLU A 427 -27.66 49.27 21.18
C GLU A 427 -26.42 49.16 22.06
N ARG A 428 -25.44 50.04 21.85
CA ARG A 428 -24.34 50.33 22.78
C ARG A 428 -24.58 51.71 23.40
N THR A 429 -24.31 51.86 24.70
CA THR A 429 -24.32 53.16 25.39
C THR A 429 -22.96 53.38 26.07
N ASP A 430 -22.29 54.49 25.74
CA ASP A 430 -21.00 54.91 26.29
C ASP A 430 -21.17 56.10 27.25
N PHE A 431 -20.70 55.95 28.48
CA PHE A 431 -20.92 56.89 29.59
C PHE A 431 -19.80 57.95 29.66
N VAL A 432 -19.88 58.92 28.75
CA VAL A 432 -18.93 60.04 28.68
C VAL A 432 -19.23 61.11 29.74
N THR A 433 -18.21 61.55 30.47
CA THR A 433 -18.29 62.65 31.45
C THR A 433 -18.97 63.89 30.86
N GLY A 434 -19.96 64.44 31.56
CA GLY A 434 -20.74 65.60 31.10
C GLY A 434 -21.86 65.31 30.10
N VAL A 435 -22.02 64.06 29.62
CA VAL A 435 -23.11 63.67 28.70
C VAL A 435 -24.20 62.92 29.47
N LYS A 436 -25.30 63.61 29.80
CA LYS A 436 -26.45 62.99 30.51
C LYS A 436 -27.03 61.85 29.68
N GLY A 437 -26.98 60.64 30.23
CA GLY A 437 -27.44 59.41 29.55
C GLY A 437 -26.45 58.80 28.56
N GLY A 438 -25.25 59.37 28.42
CA GLY A 438 -24.19 58.86 27.53
C GLY A 438 -24.41 59.14 26.04
N ILE A 439 -23.50 58.59 25.24
CA ILE A 439 -23.60 58.50 23.78
C ILE A 439 -24.19 57.13 23.45
N LYS A 440 -25.20 57.08 22.60
CA LYS A 440 -25.83 55.85 22.12
C LYS A 440 -25.41 55.57 20.68
N THR A 441 -25.08 54.32 20.41
CA THR A 441 -24.89 53.77 19.06
C THR A 441 -25.93 52.66 18.87
N GLN A 442 -26.86 52.88 17.95
CA GLN A 442 -27.85 51.89 17.53
C GLN A 442 -27.39 51.20 16.26
N TYR A 443 -27.68 49.91 16.11
CA TYR A 443 -27.25 49.07 14.99
C TYR A 443 -28.48 48.52 14.27
N THR A 444 -28.40 48.37 12.95
CA THR A 444 -29.50 47.88 12.12
C THR A 444 -28.98 46.88 11.10
N TYR A 445 -29.63 45.72 11.04
CA TYR A 445 -29.26 44.58 10.21
C TYR A 445 -30.32 44.33 9.15
N ASN A 446 -29.93 43.73 8.02
CA ASN A 446 -30.88 43.21 7.03
C ASN A 446 -31.39 41.80 7.40
N ALA A 447 -32.18 41.19 6.51
CA ALA A 447 -32.72 39.85 6.68
C ALA A 447 -31.64 38.74 6.64
N ASN A 448 -30.43 39.04 6.17
CA ASN A 448 -29.29 38.12 6.07
C ASN A 448 -28.25 38.41 7.18
N ASP A 449 -28.70 38.90 8.34
CA ASP A 449 -27.90 39.28 9.50
C ASP A 449 -26.73 40.25 9.25
N SER A 450 -26.68 40.90 8.09
CA SER A 450 -25.60 41.81 7.70
C SER A 450 -25.89 43.22 8.22
N LEU A 451 -24.90 43.87 8.83
CA LEU A 451 -25.02 45.25 9.34
C LEU A 451 -25.19 46.23 8.16
N VAL A 452 -26.33 46.91 8.08
CA VAL A 452 -26.64 47.88 7.01
C VAL A 452 -26.58 49.34 7.47
N SER A 453 -26.75 49.59 8.77
CA SER A 453 -26.64 50.95 9.32
C SER A 453 -26.22 50.97 10.79
N THR A 454 -25.57 52.06 11.19
CA THR A 454 -25.42 52.43 12.61
C THR A 454 -25.78 53.89 12.82
N LYS A 455 -26.38 54.23 13.96
CA LYS A 455 -26.82 55.59 14.30
C LYS A 455 -26.28 56.00 15.66
N ILE A 456 -25.39 57.00 15.68
CA ILE A 456 -24.72 57.52 16.86
C ILE A 456 -25.35 58.86 17.27
N PHE A 457 -25.71 59.04 18.54
CA PHE A 457 -26.28 60.28 19.08
C PHE A 457 -26.07 60.44 20.59
N LYS A 458 -26.14 61.67 21.10
CA LYS A 458 -26.16 61.92 22.56
C LYS A 458 -27.56 61.60 23.10
N ALA A 459 -27.67 60.82 24.17
CA ALA A 459 -28.96 60.37 24.70
C ALA A 459 -29.89 61.53 25.12
N ASN A 460 -29.33 62.64 25.62
CA ASN A 460 -30.07 63.86 25.96
C ASN A 460 -30.34 64.81 24.77
N LEU A 461 -29.73 64.57 23.61
CA LEU A 461 -29.85 65.40 22.40
C LEU A 461 -29.93 64.51 21.13
N PRO A 462 -30.98 63.68 20.99
CA PRO A 462 -31.12 62.72 19.88
C PRO A 462 -31.35 63.38 18.50
N LYS A 463 -31.44 64.71 18.45
CA LYS A 463 -31.54 65.52 17.21
C LYS A 463 -30.21 65.68 16.47
N ASN A 464 -29.08 65.37 17.12
CA ASN A 464 -27.75 65.39 16.51
C ASN A 464 -27.30 63.94 16.33
N THR A 465 -27.22 63.50 15.08
CA THR A 465 -27.01 62.09 14.72
C THR A 465 -25.95 61.95 13.65
N THR A 466 -25.02 61.02 13.84
CA THR A 466 -24.19 60.48 12.75
C THR A 466 -24.72 59.10 12.39
N THR A 467 -25.19 58.94 11.15
CA THR A 467 -25.66 57.67 10.60
C THR A 467 -24.62 57.15 9.63
N ALA A 468 -24.05 55.97 9.90
CA ALA A 468 -23.32 55.21 8.89
C ALA A 468 -24.30 54.32 8.12
N THR A 469 -24.15 54.23 6.80
CA THR A 469 -24.77 53.21 5.96
C THR A 469 -23.69 52.41 5.23
N PHE A 470 -23.98 51.13 4.99
CA PHE A 470 -23.05 50.18 4.39
C PHE A 470 -23.69 49.58 3.14
N SER A 471 -23.05 49.73 1.99
CA SER A 471 -23.52 49.18 0.70
C SER A 471 -22.33 48.86 -0.21
N ASN A 472 -22.26 47.63 -0.72
CA ASN A 472 -21.28 47.10 -1.69
C ASN A 472 -19.93 47.84 -1.74
N ASN A 473 -19.01 47.48 -0.82
CA ASN A 473 -17.65 48.02 -0.69
C ASN A 473 -17.57 49.54 -0.47
N LYS A 474 -18.65 50.18 -0.03
CA LYS A 474 -18.70 51.59 0.38
C LYS A 474 -19.34 51.73 1.75
N LYS A 475 -18.76 52.63 2.54
CA LYS A 475 -19.34 53.11 3.80
C LYS A 475 -19.61 54.59 3.63
N GLN A 476 -20.80 55.03 4.01
CA GLN A 476 -21.17 56.44 3.97
C GLN A 476 -21.56 56.91 5.37
N ASN A 477 -20.82 57.87 5.94
CA ASN A 477 -21.17 58.49 7.22
C ASN A 477 -21.85 59.83 6.96
N GLU A 478 -23.13 59.94 7.29
CA GLU A 478 -23.90 61.19 7.25
C GLU A 478 -24.10 61.75 8.66
N THR A 479 -23.52 62.91 8.94
CA THR A 479 -23.72 63.66 10.19
C THR A 479 -24.72 64.78 9.97
N ASN A 480 -25.80 64.77 10.75
CA ASN A 480 -26.85 65.79 10.79
C ASN A 480 -26.88 66.46 12.16
N ILE A 481 -26.75 67.79 12.19
CA ILE A 481 -26.90 68.61 13.41
C ILE A 481 -28.21 69.41 13.32
N ASN A 482 -29.13 69.17 14.25
CA ASN A 482 -30.45 69.81 14.34
C ASN A 482 -31.23 69.85 13.00
N GLY A 483 -31.01 68.88 12.11
CA GLY A 483 -31.61 68.81 10.78
C GLY A 483 -31.17 69.90 9.79
N ARG A 484 -30.05 70.61 10.04
CA ARG A 484 -29.60 71.75 9.21
C ARG A 484 -28.18 71.64 8.66
N PHE A 485 -27.24 71.11 9.43
CA PHE A 485 -25.85 70.98 8.99
C PHE A 485 -25.59 69.52 8.60
N LYS A 486 -25.26 69.29 7.33
CA LYS A 486 -25.03 67.96 6.75
C LYS A 486 -23.59 67.83 6.25
N THR A 487 -22.86 66.91 6.87
CA THR A 487 -21.56 66.41 6.37
C THR A 487 -21.70 64.95 5.99
N VAL A 488 -21.30 64.60 4.77
CA VAL A 488 -21.27 63.23 4.24
C VAL A 488 -19.82 62.86 3.94
N HIS A 489 -19.32 61.82 4.60
CA HIS A 489 -18.09 61.13 4.20
C HIS A 489 -18.46 59.90 3.37
N THR A 490 -17.76 59.69 2.26
CA THR A 490 -17.88 58.46 1.44
C THR A 490 -16.52 57.78 1.41
N TYR A 491 -16.43 56.64 2.11
CA TYR A 491 -15.23 55.82 2.17
C TYR A 491 -15.25 54.78 1.05
N THR A 492 -14.20 54.74 0.25
CA THR A 492 -13.96 53.70 -0.75
C THR A 492 -12.71 52.91 -0.38
N TYR A 493 -12.74 51.60 -0.63
CA TYR A 493 -11.66 50.67 -0.32
C TYR A 493 -11.03 50.15 -1.61
N ASN A 494 -9.77 49.70 -1.55
CA ASN A 494 -9.08 49.03 -2.64
C ASN A 494 -9.42 47.52 -2.67
N ASP A 495 -8.90 46.80 -3.66
CA ASP A 495 -9.14 45.36 -3.85
C ASP A 495 -8.59 44.47 -2.72
N LYS A 496 -7.74 45.02 -1.84
CA LYS A 496 -7.22 44.35 -0.63
C LYS A 496 -8.02 44.67 0.63
N GLY A 497 -9.00 45.56 0.55
CA GLY A 497 -9.84 46.00 1.66
C GLY A 497 -9.36 47.23 2.42
N ASP A 498 -8.24 47.84 2.03
CA ASP A 498 -7.70 49.05 2.69
C ASP A 498 -8.42 50.31 2.19
N LEU A 499 -8.58 51.31 3.07
CA LEU A 499 -9.23 52.58 2.74
C LEU A 499 -8.42 53.35 1.68
N SER A 500 -8.87 53.39 0.43
CA SER A 500 -8.18 54.12 -0.65
C SER A 500 -8.52 55.61 -0.67
N LYS A 501 -9.73 55.98 -0.21
CA LYS A 501 -10.20 57.37 -0.22
C LYS A 501 -11.35 57.65 0.76
N ASP A 502 -11.34 58.84 1.34
CA ASP A 502 -12.48 59.52 1.98
C ASP A 502 -12.86 60.79 1.18
N SER A 503 -14.03 60.75 0.53
CA SER A 503 -14.63 61.92 -0.13
C SER A 503 -15.60 62.62 0.82
N ILE A 504 -15.26 63.85 1.21
CA ILE A 504 -16.00 64.62 2.22
C ILE A 504 -16.83 65.69 1.52
N ASN A 505 -18.15 65.69 1.72
CA ASN A 505 -19.05 66.78 1.30
C ASN A 505 -19.70 67.44 2.52
N THR A 506 -19.47 68.73 2.72
CA THR A 506 -20.14 69.52 3.78
C THR A 506 -20.98 70.61 3.15
N ASN A 507 -22.31 70.48 3.24
CA ASN A 507 -23.29 71.41 2.66
C ASN A 507 -22.96 71.82 1.20
N GLY A 508 -22.58 70.86 0.35
CA GLY A 508 -22.26 71.09 -1.07
C GLY A 508 -20.79 71.41 -1.37
N LYS A 509 -19.94 71.72 -0.38
CA LYS A 509 -18.49 71.85 -0.57
C LYS A 509 -17.82 70.50 -0.45
N SER A 510 -17.03 70.11 -1.44
CA SER A 510 -16.29 68.83 -1.46
C SER A 510 -14.80 69.02 -1.21
N SER A 511 -14.19 68.08 -0.48
CA SER A 511 -12.73 67.89 -0.35
C SER A 511 -12.40 66.40 -0.35
N GLU A 512 -11.15 66.04 -0.65
CA GLU A 512 -10.76 64.63 -0.84
C GLU A 512 -9.48 64.29 -0.05
N ILE A 513 -9.52 63.14 0.64
CA ILE A 513 -8.37 62.51 1.26
C ILE A 513 -8.13 61.19 0.54
N THR A 514 -6.93 60.98 0.01
CA THR A 514 -6.51 59.72 -0.64
C THR A 514 -5.40 59.03 0.12
N TYR A 515 -5.29 57.73 -0.07
CA TYR A 515 -4.32 56.88 0.62
C TYR A 515 -3.62 55.95 -0.38
N GLU A 516 -2.29 55.91 -0.30
CA GLU A 516 -1.44 54.99 -1.08
C GLU A 516 -0.77 53.99 -0.14
N TYR A 517 -0.56 52.76 -0.63
CA TYR A 517 -0.08 51.63 0.17
C TYR A 517 1.01 50.82 -0.54
N THR A 518 2.02 50.41 0.21
CA THR A 518 2.96 49.33 -0.17
C THR A 518 2.71 48.12 0.72
N TYR A 519 3.11 46.92 0.27
CA TYR A 519 2.77 45.66 0.95
C TYR A 519 3.96 44.69 1.04
N ASP A 520 3.90 43.79 2.02
CA ASP A 520 4.77 42.61 2.10
C ASP A 520 4.22 41.41 1.30
N THR A 521 4.93 40.29 1.38
CA THR A 521 4.59 39.02 0.71
C THR A 521 3.34 38.33 1.27
N GLN A 522 2.93 38.66 2.50
CA GLN A 522 1.73 38.15 3.15
C GLN A 522 0.49 38.99 2.77
N GLY A 523 0.70 40.12 2.10
CA GLY A 523 -0.34 41.03 1.66
C GLY A 523 -0.80 42.00 2.75
N ASN A 524 0.04 42.23 3.76
CA ASN A 524 -0.13 43.28 4.77
C ASN A 524 0.55 44.56 4.31
N TRP A 525 -0.03 45.71 4.60
CA TRP A 525 0.58 46.97 4.21
C TRP A 525 1.76 47.33 5.12
N THR A 526 2.85 47.78 4.51
CA THR A 526 4.14 48.17 5.13
C THR A 526 4.39 49.67 5.05
N THR A 527 3.71 50.39 4.16
CA THR A 527 3.64 51.86 4.19
C THR A 527 2.21 52.29 3.87
N ARG A 528 1.73 53.33 4.56
CA ARG A 528 0.51 54.09 4.22
C ARG A 528 0.87 55.56 4.09
N THR A 529 0.62 56.17 2.94
CA THR A 529 0.76 57.62 2.75
C THR A 529 -0.61 58.25 2.56
N GLN A 530 -0.98 59.17 3.45
CA GLN A 530 -2.21 59.96 3.35
C GLN A 530 -1.93 61.29 2.66
N TYR A 531 -2.74 61.63 1.67
CA TYR A 531 -2.74 62.92 0.99
C TYR A 531 -4.04 63.67 1.28
N ASN A 532 -3.93 64.95 1.67
CA ASN A 532 -5.05 65.87 1.73
C ASN A 532 -4.90 66.85 0.57
N ASP A 533 -5.89 66.89 -0.34
CA ASP A 533 -5.87 67.77 -1.52
C ASP A 533 -4.53 67.69 -2.31
N GLY A 534 -4.02 66.46 -2.50
CA GLY A 534 -2.77 66.17 -3.21
C GLY A 534 -1.47 66.40 -2.42
N LYS A 535 -1.52 66.86 -1.16
CA LYS A 535 -0.33 67.07 -0.31
C LYS A 535 -0.21 65.99 0.76
N VAL A 536 0.97 65.35 0.86
CA VAL A 536 1.28 64.39 1.93
C VAL A 536 1.01 65.02 3.30
N LYS A 537 0.04 64.47 4.01
CA LYS A 537 -0.40 64.89 5.35
C LYS A 537 0.19 64.01 6.44
N GLU A 538 0.24 62.71 6.19
CA GLU A 538 0.75 61.70 7.10
C GLU A 538 1.42 60.58 6.30
N MET A 539 2.47 59.99 6.86
CA MET A 539 3.06 58.74 6.39
C MET A 539 3.20 57.81 7.59
N ILE A 540 2.78 56.56 7.44
CA ILE A 540 3.06 55.48 8.40
C ILE A 540 3.95 54.47 7.69
N GLN A 541 5.11 54.18 8.26
CA GLN A 541 5.96 53.06 7.88
C GLN A 541 5.78 51.96 8.93
N ARG A 542 5.65 50.70 8.50
CA ARG A 542 5.41 49.54 9.36
C ARG A 542 6.39 48.41 9.06
N ASP A 543 7.13 48.01 10.07
CA ASP A 543 7.86 46.73 10.11
C ASP A 543 6.98 45.67 10.78
N ILE A 544 6.96 44.45 10.22
CA ILE A 544 6.12 43.33 10.69
C ILE A 544 7.01 42.12 11.02
N GLU A 545 6.96 41.68 12.26
CA GLU A 545 7.58 40.44 12.73
C GLU A 545 6.54 39.32 12.74
N TYR A 546 6.89 38.16 12.17
CA TYR A 546 6.05 36.96 12.14
C TYR A 546 6.58 35.88 13.08
N TYR A 547 5.68 35.05 13.60
CA TYR A 547 6.05 33.80 14.26
C TYR A 547 6.69 32.82 13.27
N SER A 548 7.84 32.26 13.64
CA SER A 548 8.51 31.19 12.92
C SER A 548 8.09 29.82 13.45
N TYR A 549 7.46 29.01 12.61
CA TYR A 549 7.19 27.60 12.87
C TYR A 549 8.12 26.76 11.99
N LYS A 550 8.67 25.67 12.54
CA LYS A 550 9.58 24.75 11.84
C LYS A 550 8.81 23.57 11.25
#